data_AF-V4XZ92-F1
#
_entry.id   AF-V4XZ92-F1
#
_cell.length_a   1.000
_cell.length_b   1.000
_cell.length_c   1.000
_cell.angle_alpha   90.00
_cell.angle_beta   90.00
_cell.angle_gamma   90.00
#
_symmetry.space_group_name_H-M   'P 1'
#
loop_
_entity.id
_entity.type
_entity.pdbx_description
1 polymer ?
#
loop_
_entity_poly.entity_id
_entity_poly.type
_entity_poly.pdbx_seq_one_letter_code
_entity_poly.pdbx_strand_id
1 'polypeptide(L)'
;MSDARDRTPERGYTEWRCTNCGNAAPKNNPPCRRCGGMSFEQTEVRASDFDEETRVPSTVAILRENAPVVAAALAVLVVVAVATLASAGVFVVSDPVFGYRYGAVPAESPDDDGRLTAAEFHGRVAESHADTALSWSGRTLQLSFRSSAESGDVLAVEVVDVAVAYAAYAESGGDAARLQITARVGDRRARAVVDTADAAAFARGDITRETYVDRVAG
;
A
#
# COMPACT_ATOMS: atom_id res chain seq x y z
N MET A 1 5.95 37.85 -30.77
CA MET A 1 5.81 39.18 -30.13
C MET A 1 6.24 39.03 -28.69
N SER A 2 7.27 39.77 -28.29
CA SER A 2 7.79 39.91 -26.92
C SER A 2 8.45 38.68 -26.27
N ASP A 3 9.75 38.51 -26.50
CA ASP A 3 10.69 38.61 -25.37
C ASP A 3 12.06 39.09 -25.88
N ALA A 4 12.30 40.39 -25.70
CA ALA A 4 13.55 41.07 -26.05
C ALA A 4 14.07 41.87 -24.85
N ARG A 5 13.73 41.44 -23.63
CA ARG A 5 14.05 42.17 -22.40
C ARG A 5 14.62 41.25 -21.31
N ASP A 6 15.75 40.63 -21.60
CA ASP A 6 16.86 40.53 -20.63
C ASP A 6 18.15 40.14 -21.36
N ARG A 7 18.87 41.13 -21.91
CA ARG A 7 20.30 40.95 -22.21
C ARG A 7 21.07 41.72 -21.16
N THR A 8 20.97 41.30 -19.90
CA THR A 8 22.02 41.61 -18.95
C THR A 8 23.35 41.16 -19.59
N PRO A 9 24.32 42.05 -19.82
CA PRO A 9 25.58 41.65 -20.43
C PRO A 9 26.21 40.56 -19.54
N GLU A 10 26.33 39.35 -20.07
CA GLU A 10 26.99 38.25 -19.36
C GLU A 10 28.38 38.73 -18.95
N ARG A 11 28.69 38.63 -17.65
CA ARG A 11 29.99 39.06 -17.15
C ARG A 11 31.05 38.10 -17.67
N GLY A 12 31.76 38.52 -18.70
CA GLY A 12 32.97 37.87 -19.19
C GLY A 12 34.23 38.57 -18.70
N TYR A 13 35.34 37.85 -18.70
CA TYR A 13 36.66 38.43 -18.59
C TYR A 13 37.52 37.99 -19.76
N THR A 14 38.54 38.76 -20.06
CA THR A 14 39.44 38.47 -21.17
C THR A 14 40.77 37.95 -20.64
N GLU A 15 41.25 36.85 -21.21
CA GLU A 15 42.56 36.28 -20.88
C GLU A 15 43.39 36.04 -22.15
N TRP A 16 44.70 35.94 -21.96
CA TRP A 16 45.63 35.65 -23.03
C TRP A 16 45.97 34.17 -23.01
N ARG A 17 45.67 33.44 -24.09
CA ARG A 17 46.02 32.02 -24.23
C ARG A 17 47.16 31.83 -25.21
N CYS A 18 48.18 31.09 -24.80
CA CYS A 18 49.30 30.78 -25.68
C CYS A 18 48.82 29.91 -26.84
N THR A 19 49.12 30.30 -28.08
CA THR A 19 48.66 29.55 -29.27
C THR A 19 49.35 28.20 -29.45
N ASN A 20 50.45 27.95 -28.72
CA ASN A 20 51.23 26.72 -28.82
C ASN A 20 50.80 25.67 -27.77
N CYS A 21 50.43 26.08 -26.55
CA CYS A 21 50.10 25.14 -25.47
C CYS A 21 48.77 25.43 -24.73
N GLY A 22 48.02 26.45 -25.14
CA GLY A 22 46.72 26.81 -24.56
C GLY A 22 46.76 27.42 -23.15
N ASN A 23 47.95 27.61 -22.56
CA ASN A 23 48.09 28.14 -21.20
C ASN A 23 47.60 29.59 -21.09
N ALA A 24 46.66 29.83 -20.18
CA ALA A 24 46.11 31.15 -19.90
C ALA A 24 47.08 32.03 -19.08
N ALA A 25 47.07 33.33 -19.35
CA ALA A 25 47.85 34.36 -18.67
C ALA A 25 47.05 35.67 -18.57
N PRO A 26 47.23 36.46 -17.51
CA PRO A 26 46.49 37.71 -17.31
C PRO A 26 46.93 38.85 -18.24
N LYS A 27 48.09 38.74 -18.91
CA LYS A 27 48.66 39.75 -19.82
C LYS A 27 49.40 39.07 -20.97
N ASN A 28 49.47 39.72 -22.13
CA ASN A 28 50.32 39.31 -23.24
C ASN A 28 51.79 39.56 -22.89
N ASN A 29 52.49 38.52 -22.43
CA ASN A 29 53.90 38.62 -22.07
C ASN A 29 54.69 37.44 -22.66
N PRO A 30 55.12 37.55 -23.93
CA PRO A 30 56.05 36.60 -24.53
C PRO A 30 57.42 36.69 -23.83
N PRO A 31 58.12 35.56 -23.56
CA PRO A 31 57.75 34.18 -23.92
C PRO A 31 56.78 33.51 -22.92
N CYS A 32 56.00 32.54 -23.41
CA CYS A 32 55.10 31.75 -22.56
C CYS A 32 55.86 30.99 -21.47
N ARG A 33 55.49 31.23 -20.20
CA ARG A 33 56.14 30.62 -19.02
C ARG A 33 56.14 29.08 -19.01
N ARG A 34 55.21 28.45 -19.72
CA ARG A 34 55.05 26.98 -19.76
C ARG A 34 55.81 26.32 -20.91
N CYS A 35 55.83 26.91 -22.10
CA CYS A 35 56.33 26.26 -23.32
C CYS A 35 57.33 27.09 -24.14
N GLY A 36 57.61 28.34 -23.74
CA GLY A 36 58.50 29.24 -24.48
C GLY A 36 57.90 29.87 -25.75
N GLY A 37 56.65 29.56 -26.10
CA GLY A 37 55.97 30.12 -27.29
C GLY A 37 55.87 31.65 -27.24
N MET A 38 55.98 32.30 -28.41
CA MET A 38 56.05 33.77 -28.53
C MET A 38 54.70 34.43 -28.84
N SER A 39 53.66 33.65 -29.11
CA SER A 39 52.34 34.12 -29.55
C SER A 39 51.27 33.80 -28.51
N PHE A 40 50.45 34.81 -28.23
CA PHE A 40 49.24 34.69 -27.43
C PHE A 40 48.06 35.26 -28.21
N GLU A 41 46.92 34.61 -28.07
CA GLU A 41 45.65 35.08 -28.59
C GLU A 41 44.78 35.53 -27.41
N GLN A 42 44.01 36.59 -27.64
CA GLN A 42 43.10 37.12 -26.64
C GLN A 42 41.78 36.36 -26.73
N THR A 43 41.43 35.64 -25.68
CA THR A 43 40.20 34.85 -25.60
C THR A 43 39.26 35.49 -24.61
N GLU A 44 38.01 35.70 -25.01
CA GLU A 44 36.94 36.13 -24.12
C GLU A 44 36.34 34.91 -23.45
N VAL A 45 36.40 34.85 -22.12
CA VAL A 45 35.80 33.79 -21.30
C VAL A 45 34.50 34.33 -20.73
N ARG A 46 33.40 33.64 -20.99
CA ARG A 46 32.05 33.99 -20.53
C ARG A 46 31.62 33.07 -19.40
N ALA A 47 30.68 33.54 -18.58
CA ALA A 47 30.07 32.70 -17.54
C ALA A 47 29.42 31.44 -18.13
N SER A 48 28.82 31.56 -19.32
CA SER A 48 28.21 30.46 -20.08
C SER A 48 29.19 29.33 -20.47
N ASP A 49 30.50 29.62 -20.56
CA ASP A 49 31.52 28.60 -20.83
C ASP A 49 31.66 27.59 -19.67
N PHE A 50 31.33 28.00 -18.44
CA PHE A 50 31.37 27.13 -17.25
C PHE A 50 30.04 26.39 -17.00
N ASP A 51 28.91 26.97 -17.41
CA ASP A 51 27.58 26.38 -17.20
C ASP A 51 27.39 25.06 -17.98
N GLU A 52 28.06 24.91 -19.13
CA GLU A 52 28.04 23.69 -19.95
C GLU A 52 28.83 22.56 -19.28
N GLU A 53 30.02 22.86 -18.74
CA GLU A 53 30.93 21.88 -18.12
C GLU A 53 30.48 21.45 -16.72
N THR A 54 29.74 22.31 -16.01
CA THR A 54 29.23 22.04 -14.66
C THR A 54 27.77 21.56 -14.65
N ARG A 55 27.20 21.22 -15.82
CA ARG A 55 25.81 20.80 -15.94
C ARG A 55 25.59 19.43 -15.28
N VAL A 56 25.20 19.44 -14.01
CA VAL A 56 24.73 18.25 -13.30
C VAL A 56 23.47 17.73 -14.01
N PRO A 57 23.36 16.42 -14.29
CA PRO A 57 22.15 15.88 -14.89
C PRO A 57 20.93 16.23 -14.05
N SER A 58 19.88 16.74 -14.72
CA SER A 58 18.62 17.05 -14.05
C SER A 58 17.99 15.78 -13.45
N THR A 59 17.23 15.92 -12.36
CA THR A 59 16.51 14.80 -11.73
C THR A 59 15.65 14.02 -12.73
N VAL A 60 15.07 14.73 -13.71
CA VAL A 60 14.28 14.12 -14.80
C VAL A 60 15.15 13.26 -15.71
N ALA A 61 16.37 13.70 -16.03
CA ALA A 61 17.30 12.91 -16.84
C ALA A 61 17.68 11.60 -16.14
N ILE A 62 17.98 11.66 -14.84
CA ILE A 62 18.30 10.47 -14.02
C ILE A 62 17.11 9.50 -13.98
N LEU A 63 15.89 10.00 -13.79
CA LEU A 63 14.68 9.18 -13.77
C LEU A 63 14.38 8.54 -15.13
N ARG A 64 14.62 9.25 -16.24
CA ARG A 64 14.43 8.71 -17.60
C ARG A 64 15.45 7.63 -17.94
N GLU A 65 16.70 7.82 -17.57
CA GLU A 65 17.76 6.81 -17.75
C GLU A 65 17.46 5.53 -16.97
N ASN A 66 16.84 5.66 -15.79
CA ASN A 66 16.47 4.55 -14.91
C ASN A 66 14.98 4.21 -14.94
N ALA A 67 14.27 4.53 -16.04
CA ALA A 67 12.83 4.37 -16.17
C ALA A 67 12.27 3.01 -15.68
N PRO A 68 12.85 1.83 -16.03
CA PRO A 68 12.31 0.55 -15.57
C PRO A 68 12.45 0.36 -14.05
N VAL A 69 13.55 0.83 -13.45
CA VAL A 69 13.79 0.72 -12.00
C VAL A 69 12.85 1.66 -11.25
N VAL A 70 12.69 2.90 -11.73
CA VAL A 70 11.74 3.87 -11.18
C VAL A 70 10.31 3.35 -11.26
N ALA A 71 9.92 2.77 -12.40
CA ALA A 71 8.60 2.19 -12.59
C ALA A 71 8.35 1.02 -11.62
N ALA A 72 9.33 0.12 -11.45
CA ALA A 72 9.24 -0.98 -10.49
C ALA A 72 9.13 -0.46 -9.05
N ALA A 73 9.93 0.55 -8.67
CA ALA A 73 9.87 1.15 -7.35
C ALA A 73 8.51 1.81 -7.08
N LEU A 74 7.97 2.55 -8.05
CA LEU A 74 6.64 3.14 -7.96
C LEU A 74 5.55 2.07 -7.85
N ALA A 75 5.64 0.98 -8.62
CA ALA A 75 4.70 -0.12 -8.52
C ALA A 75 4.71 -0.75 -7.11
N VAL A 76 5.89 -0.97 -6.53
CA VAL A 76 6.01 -1.46 -5.14
C VAL A 76 5.39 -0.47 -4.15
N LEU A 77 5.67 0.83 -4.29
CA LEU A 77 5.07 1.86 -3.43
C LEU A 77 3.54 1.86 -3.51
N VAL A 78 2.98 1.70 -4.71
CA VAL A 78 1.53 1.59 -4.91
C VAL A 78 0.99 0.35 -4.21
N VAL A 79 1.63 -0.81 -4.37
CA VAL A 79 1.20 -2.05 -3.69
C VAL A 79 1.23 -1.88 -2.17
N VAL A 80 2.29 -1.28 -1.63
CA VAL A 80 2.40 -1.01 -0.19
C VAL A 80 1.29 -0.07 0.27
N ALA A 81 1.03 1.02 -0.45
CA ALA A 81 -0.04 1.97 -0.12
C ALA A 81 -1.44 1.32 -0.16
N VAL A 82 -1.68 0.45 -1.15
CA VAL A 82 -2.94 -0.30 -1.24
C VAL A 82 -3.07 -1.27 -0.07
N ALA A 83 -2.02 -2.02 0.25
CA ALA A 83 -2.02 -2.97 1.36
C ALA A 83 -2.24 -2.28 2.72
N THR A 84 -1.64 -1.11 2.95
CA THR A 84 -1.84 -0.35 4.20
C THR A 84 -3.27 0.16 4.33
N LEU A 85 -3.84 0.72 3.26
CA LEU A 85 -5.23 1.19 3.25
C LEU A 85 -6.23 0.04 3.43
N ALA A 86 -6.00 -1.11 2.78
CA ALA A 86 -6.83 -2.30 2.94
C ALA A 86 -6.74 -2.89 4.36
N SER A 87 -5.55 -2.85 4.97
CA SER A 87 -5.35 -3.28 6.36
C SER A 87 -6.05 -2.35 7.36
N ALA A 88 -6.18 -1.06 7.02
CA ALA A 88 -6.91 -0.08 7.81
C ALA A 88 -8.44 -0.16 7.63
N GLY A 89 -8.95 -1.04 6.76
CA GLY A 89 -10.39 -1.21 6.52
C GLY A 89 -11.02 -0.15 5.61
N VAL A 90 -10.20 0.62 4.87
CA VAL A 90 -10.70 1.65 3.94
C VAL A 90 -11.41 1.00 2.74
N PHE A 91 -10.89 -0.13 2.27
CA PHE A 91 -11.50 -0.94 1.21
C PHE A 91 -11.03 -2.39 1.31
N VAL A 92 -11.77 -3.31 0.67
CA VAL A 92 -11.37 -4.71 0.50
C VAL A 92 -10.81 -4.88 -0.92
N VAL A 93 -9.58 -5.38 -1.03
CA VAL A 93 -8.97 -5.74 -2.31
C VAL A 93 -9.64 -6.99 -2.82
N SER A 94 -10.23 -6.93 -4.01
CA SER A 94 -10.87 -8.09 -4.65
C SER A 94 -10.10 -8.47 -5.92
N ASP A 95 -9.84 -9.76 -6.07
CA ASP A 95 -9.25 -10.36 -7.26
C ASP A 95 -10.37 -10.81 -8.22
N PRO A 96 -10.51 -10.19 -9.40
CA PRO A 96 -11.57 -10.54 -10.35
C PRO A 96 -11.34 -11.88 -11.05
N VAL A 97 -10.11 -12.44 -11.02
CA VAL A 97 -9.77 -13.68 -11.74
C VAL A 97 -10.12 -14.90 -10.91
N PHE A 98 -9.76 -14.89 -9.61
CA PHE A 98 -9.97 -16.03 -8.71
C PHE A 98 -11.04 -15.80 -7.64
N GLY A 99 -11.62 -14.59 -7.57
CA GLY A 99 -12.64 -14.22 -6.59
C GLY A 99 -12.09 -14.15 -5.16
N TYR A 100 -10.78 -13.93 -4.98
CA TYR A 100 -10.17 -13.75 -3.67
C TYR A 100 -10.39 -12.35 -3.14
N ARG A 101 -10.49 -12.22 -1.82
CA ARG A 101 -10.61 -10.94 -1.13
C ARG A 101 -9.57 -10.82 -0.02
N TYR A 102 -9.10 -9.59 0.19
CA TYR A 102 -8.12 -9.27 1.22
C TYR A 102 -8.39 -7.90 1.84
N GLY A 103 -8.27 -7.79 3.14
CA GLY A 103 -8.41 -6.52 3.87
C GLY A 103 -9.30 -6.64 5.09
N ALA A 104 -9.21 -5.67 5.98
CA ALA A 104 -10.09 -5.58 7.14
C ALA A 104 -11.51 -5.21 6.68
N VAL A 105 -12.50 -5.74 7.40
CA VAL A 105 -13.91 -5.45 7.19
C VAL A 105 -14.36 -4.54 8.34
N PRO A 106 -14.88 -3.33 8.06
CA PRO A 106 -15.37 -2.44 9.11
C PRO A 106 -16.59 -3.07 9.82
N ALA A 107 -16.84 -2.66 11.06
CA ALA A 107 -18.07 -3.01 11.75
C ALA A 107 -19.14 -1.98 11.41
N GLU A 108 -20.24 -2.43 10.83
CA GLU A 108 -21.39 -1.58 10.45
C GLU A 108 -22.65 -2.08 11.14
N SER A 109 -23.55 -1.19 11.54
CA SER A 109 -24.82 -1.60 12.13
C SER A 109 -25.70 -2.24 11.04
N PRO A 110 -26.38 -3.36 11.30
CA PRO A 110 -27.33 -3.94 10.35
C PRO A 110 -28.39 -2.93 9.94
N ASP A 111 -28.68 -2.86 8.65
CA ASP A 111 -29.84 -2.14 8.15
C ASP A 111 -31.08 -3.06 7.98
N ASP A 112 -32.21 -2.47 7.61
CA ASP A 112 -33.49 -3.18 7.46
C ASP A 112 -33.73 -3.66 6.01
N ASP A 113 -32.68 -3.85 5.19
CA ASP A 113 -32.82 -4.27 3.78
C ASP A 113 -33.07 -5.78 3.61
N GLY A 114 -33.03 -6.54 4.70
CA GLY A 114 -33.27 -7.98 4.74
C GLY A 114 -32.10 -8.82 4.23
N ARG A 115 -30.93 -8.23 4.04
CA ARG A 115 -29.65 -8.91 3.80
C ARG A 115 -28.71 -8.65 4.97
N LEU A 116 -27.69 -9.49 5.08
CA LEU A 116 -26.61 -9.29 6.02
C LEU A 116 -25.30 -9.34 5.24
N THR A 117 -24.64 -8.20 5.12
CA THR A 117 -23.29 -8.10 4.55
C THR A 117 -22.23 -8.55 5.56
N ALA A 118 -20.98 -8.70 5.11
CA ALA A 118 -19.88 -9.06 6.02
C ALA A 118 -19.61 -7.95 7.06
N ALA A 119 -19.83 -6.68 6.71
CA ALA A 119 -19.64 -5.55 7.62
C ALA A 119 -20.74 -5.48 8.69
N GLU A 120 -21.97 -5.78 8.32
CA GLU A 120 -23.10 -5.85 9.26
C GLU A 120 -23.04 -7.10 10.15
N PHE A 121 -22.59 -8.23 9.59
CA PHE A 121 -22.23 -9.40 10.39
C PHE A 121 -21.15 -9.04 11.42
N HIS A 122 -20.11 -8.30 11.02
CA HIS A 122 -19.09 -7.83 11.94
C HIS A 122 -19.68 -6.91 13.02
N GLY A 123 -20.54 -5.96 12.66
CA GLY A 123 -21.19 -5.08 13.63
C GLY A 123 -22.06 -5.82 14.63
N ARG A 124 -22.85 -6.80 14.18
CA ARG A 124 -23.66 -7.65 15.07
C ARG A 124 -22.82 -8.41 16.09
N VAL A 125 -21.65 -8.93 15.69
CA VAL A 125 -20.71 -9.56 16.64
C VAL A 125 -20.11 -8.51 17.58
N ALA A 126 -19.77 -7.32 17.07
CA ALA A 126 -19.21 -6.21 17.84
C ALA A 126 -20.17 -5.62 18.89
N GLU A 127 -21.49 -5.80 18.72
CA GLU A 127 -22.49 -5.42 19.72
C GLU A 127 -22.39 -6.29 21.00
N SER A 128 -22.02 -7.56 20.84
CA SER A 128 -22.00 -8.53 21.94
C SER A 128 -20.60 -8.79 22.51
N HIS A 129 -19.54 -8.48 21.75
CA HIS A 129 -18.17 -8.81 22.11
C HIS A 129 -17.21 -7.63 21.95
N ALA A 130 -16.16 -7.61 22.78
CA ALA A 130 -15.12 -6.57 22.74
C ALA A 130 -13.97 -6.95 21.79
N ASP A 131 -13.21 -5.94 21.35
CA ASP A 131 -12.01 -6.07 20.51
C ASP A 131 -12.22 -6.97 19.29
N THR A 132 -13.35 -6.77 18.61
CA THR A 132 -13.68 -7.49 17.40
C THR A 132 -12.81 -7.03 16.24
N ALA A 133 -12.38 -7.99 15.43
CA ALA A 133 -11.73 -7.75 14.16
C ALA A 133 -12.20 -8.79 13.17
N LEU A 134 -12.72 -8.34 12.03
CA LEU A 134 -13.05 -9.18 10.89
C LEU A 134 -12.19 -8.79 9.70
N SER A 135 -11.68 -9.78 8.97
CA SER A 135 -10.93 -9.55 7.74
C SER A 135 -11.16 -10.66 6.71
N TRP A 136 -10.95 -10.29 5.44
CA TRP A 136 -10.87 -11.24 4.34
C TRP A 136 -9.46 -11.79 4.19
N SER A 137 -9.38 -13.10 4.01
CA SER A 137 -8.17 -13.83 3.61
C SER A 137 -8.53 -14.86 2.54
N GLY A 138 -8.41 -14.46 1.28
CA GLY A 138 -8.81 -15.28 0.15
C GLY A 138 -10.32 -15.46 0.11
N ARG A 139 -10.80 -16.70 0.30
CA ARG A 139 -12.24 -17.04 0.37
C ARG A 139 -12.73 -17.23 1.81
N THR A 140 -11.91 -16.90 2.80
CA THR A 140 -12.20 -17.11 4.21
C THR A 140 -12.40 -15.77 4.90
N LEU A 141 -13.46 -15.67 5.70
CA LEU A 141 -13.57 -14.61 6.70
C LEU A 141 -12.85 -15.04 7.96
N GLN A 142 -11.98 -14.18 8.48
CA GLN A 142 -11.27 -14.38 9.75
C GLN A 142 -11.84 -13.42 10.77
N LEU A 143 -12.53 -13.96 11.77
CA LEU A 143 -13.10 -13.22 12.88
C LEU A 143 -12.30 -13.50 14.14
N SER A 144 -11.96 -12.45 14.87
CA SER A 144 -11.45 -12.59 16.22
C SER A 144 -12.13 -11.61 17.16
N PHE A 145 -12.34 -12.03 18.41
CA PHE A 145 -12.97 -11.21 19.44
C PHE A 145 -12.42 -11.57 20.82
N ARG A 146 -12.56 -10.66 21.78
CA ARG A 146 -12.32 -10.91 23.20
C ARG A 146 -13.61 -11.36 23.85
N SER A 147 -13.55 -12.51 24.51
CA SER A 147 -14.64 -13.11 25.28
C SER A 147 -14.44 -12.83 26.76
N SER A 148 -15.54 -12.56 27.46
CA SER A 148 -15.59 -12.46 28.93
C SER A 148 -16.01 -13.76 29.60
N ALA A 149 -16.09 -14.87 28.86
CA ALA A 149 -16.50 -16.16 29.37
C ALA A 149 -15.59 -16.63 30.52
N GLU A 150 -16.20 -17.01 31.64
CA GLU A 150 -15.49 -17.50 32.83
C GLU A 150 -15.21 -19.01 32.75
N SER A 151 -15.94 -19.74 31.89
CA SER A 151 -15.80 -21.19 31.70
C SER A 151 -15.69 -21.57 30.22
N GLY A 152 -15.20 -22.79 29.97
CA GLY A 152 -15.14 -23.34 28.62
C GLY A 152 -16.53 -23.51 27.99
N ASP A 153 -17.52 -23.88 28.79
CA ASP A 153 -18.89 -24.09 28.31
C ASP A 153 -19.55 -22.77 27.88
N VAL A 154 -19.35 -21.70 28.66
CA VAL A 154 -19.81 -20.36 28.29
C VAL A 154 -19.12 -19.89 27.01
N LEU A 155 -17.81 -20.12 26.89
CA LEU A 155 -17.07 -19.79 25.67
C LEU A 155 -17.57 -20.57 24.44
N ALA A 156 -17.91 -21.84 24.62
CA ALA A 156 -18.47 -22.67 23.55
C ALA A 156 -19.83 -22.13 23.08
N VAL A 157 -20.70 -21.71 24.02
CA VAL A 157 -21.97 -21.06 23.69
C VAL A 157 -21.76 -19.77 22.89
N GLU A 158 -20.84 -18.89 23.32
CA GLU A 158 -20.53 -17.66 22.58
C GLU A 158 -20.03 -17.95 21.15
N VAL A 159 -19.14 -18.93 20.99
CA VAL A 159 -18.65 -19.34 19.65
C VAL A 159 -19.79 -19.88 18.78
N VAL A 160 -20.71 -20.65 19.35
CA VAL A 160 -21.89 -21.14 18.66
C VAL A 160 -22.83 -19.99 18.28
N ASP A 161 -23.04 -19.01 19.15
CA ASP A 161 -23.89 -17.86 18.86
C ASP A 161 -23.31 -17.02 17.70
N VAL A 162 -21.99 -16.86 17.64
CA VAL A 162 -21.30 -16.27 16.48
C VAL A 162 -21.50 -17.12 15.21
N ALA A 163 -21.41 -18.45 15.31
CA ALA A 163 -21.66 -19.34 14.17
C ALA A 163 -23.12 -19.28 13.70
N VAL A 164 -24.08 -19.10 14.61
CA VAL A 164 -25.49 -18.89 14.28
C VAL A 164 -25.69 -17.53 13.60
N ALA A 165 -25.04 -16.46 14.08
CA ALA A 165 -25.08 -15.17 13.41
C ALA A 165 -24.50 -15.24 11.98
N TYR A 166 -23.44 -16.04 11.79
CA TYR A 166 -22.86 -16.28 10.48
C TYR A 166 -23.79 -17.02 9.51
N ALA A 167 -24.67 -17.88 10.03
CA ALA A 167 -25.66 -18.58 9.22
C ALA A 167 -26.64 -17.60 8.54
N ALA A 168 -27.03 -16.51 9.20
CA ALA A 168 -27.85 -15.46 8.60
C ALA A 168 -27.12 -14.73 7.45
N TYR A 169 -25.80 -14.49 7.59
CA TYR A 169 -24.97 -13.96 6.51
C TYR A 169 -24.88 -14.94 5.34
N ALA A 170 -24.69 -16.23 5.61
CA ALA A 170 -24.63 -17.27 4.58
C ALA A 170 -25.96 -17.40 3.81
N GLU A 171 -27.10 -17.36 4.50
CA GLU A 171 -28.43 -17.40 3.89
C GLU A 171 -28.72 -16.18 3.00
N SER A 172 -28.24 -15.01 3.41
CA SER A 172 -28.37 -13.75 2.66
C SER A 172 -27.59 -13.74 1.33
N GLY A 173 -26.87 -14.81 1.00
CA GLY A 173 -26.02 -14.92 -0.18
C GLY A 173 -24.57 -14.49 0.10
N GLY A 174 -24.11 -14.60 1.35
CA GLY A 174 -22.73 -14.34 1.74
C GLY A 174 -21.72 -15.07 0.85
N ASP A 175 -20.64 -14.38 0.52
CA ASP A 175 -19.65 -14.78 -0.48
C ASP A 175 -18.40 -15.45 0.09
N ALA A 176 -18.31 -15.57 1.41
CA ALA A 176 -17.28 -16.36 2.06
C ALA A 176 -17.53 -17.85 1.80
N ALA A 177 -16.47 -18.64 1.68
CA ALA A 177 -16.55 -20.10 1.63
C ALA A 177 -16.51 -20.73 3.04
N ARG A 178 -15.86 -20.04 3.99
CA ARG A 178 -15.85 -20.40 5.41
C ARG A 178 -15.67 -19.17 6.29
N LEU A 179 -16.05 -19.32 7.56
CA LEU A 179 -15.65 -18.45 8.65
C LEU A 179 -14.64 -19.17 9.55
N GLN A 180 -13.57 -18.48 9.92
CA GLN A 180 -12.63 -18.90 10.94
C GLN A 180 -12.81 -17.99 12.16
N ILE A 181 -13.21 -18.57 13.29
CA ILE A 181 -13.46 -17.85 14.53
C ILE A 181 -12.27 -18.03 15.46
N THR A 182 -11.79 -16.95 16.08
CA THR A 182 -10.78 -16.98 17.14
C THR A 182 -11.26 -16.15 18.35
N ALA A 183 -11.77 -16.82 19.38
CA ALA A 183 -12.17 -16.18 20.63
C ALA A 183 -11.00 -16.17 21.62
N ARG A 184 -10.72 -15.02 22.25
CA ARG A 184 -9.63 -14.86 23.24
C ARG A 184 -10.20 -14.66 24.64
N VAL A 185 -9.72 -15.44 25.61
CA VAL A 185 -10.07 -15.34 27.04
C VAL A 185 -8.79 -15.30 27.86
N GLY A 186 -8.38 -14.11 28.31
CA GLY A 186 -7.04 -13.89 28.87
C GLY A 186 -5.96 -14.34 27.87
N ASP A 187 -5.06 -15.22 28.31
CA ASP A 187 -4.00 -15.80 27.46
C ASP A 187 -4.45 -17.01 26.63
N ARG A 188 -5.66 -17.53 26.89
CA ARG A 188 -6.22 -18.68 26.18
C ARG A 188 -6.95 -18.24 24.92
N ARG A 189 -7.01 -19.15 23.94
CA ARG A 189 -7.78 -18.94 22.70
C ARG A 189 -8.55 -20.20 22.33
N ALA A 190 -9.79 -20.03 21.93
CA ALA A 190 -10.59 -21.04 21.25
C ALA A 190 -10.63 -20.73 19.75
N ARG A 191 -10.69 -21.78 18.93
CA ARG A 191 -10.81 -21.65 17.48
C ARG A 191 -11.93 -22.56 17.00
N ALA A 192 -12.71 -22.05 16.08
CA ALA A 192 -13.73 -22.82 15.39
C ALA A 192 -13.73 -22.46 13.90
N VAL A 193 -14.26 -23.38 13.11
CA VAL A 193 -14.40 -23.23 11.67
C VAL A 193 -15.86 -23.48 11.33
N VAL A 194 -16.41 -22.64 10.48
CA VAL A 194 -17.77 -22.80 10.00
C VAL A 194 -17.75 -22.79 8.48
N ASP A 195 -18.16 -23.90 7.86
CA ASP A 195 -18.34 -23.95 6.41
C ASP A 195 -19.65 -23.26 6.01
N THR A 196 -19.59 -22.42 4.97
CA THR A 196 -20.76 -21.62 4.55
C THR A 196 -21.92 -22.48 4.06
N ALA A 197 -21.61 -23.63 3.46
CA ALA A 197 -22.63 -24.58 3.01
C ALA A 197 -23.44 -25.14 4.20
N ASP A 198 -22.77 -25.48 5.30
CA ASP A 198 -23.40 -25.96 6.53
C ASP A 198 -24.17 -24.85 7.23
N ALA A 199 -23.60 -23.65 7.30
CA ALA A 199 -24.25 -22.48 7.86
C ALA A 199 -25.55 -22.14 7.10
N ALA A 200 -25.52 -22.15 5.77
CA ALA A 200 -26.69 -21.90 4.95
C ALA A 200 -27.73 -23.04 5.05
N ALA A 201 -27.30 -24.30 5.16
CA ALA A 201 -28.19 -25.43 5.41
C ALA A 201 -28.88 -25.30 6.78
N PHE A 202 -28.15 -24.89 7.82
CA PHE A 202 -28.73 -24.63 9.13
C PHE A 202 -29.75 -23.48 9.10
N ALA A 203 -29.41 -22.37 8.43
CA ALA A 203 -30.30 -21.20 8.33
C ALA A 203 -31.64 -21.54 7.66
N ARG A 204 -31.61 -22.35 6.59
CA ARG A 204 -32.81 -22.83 5.89
C ARG A 204 -33.61 -23.90 6.66
N GLY A 205 -33.06 -24.41 7.76
CA GLY A 205 -33.64 -25.51 8.54
C GLY A 205 -33.40 -26.90 7.95
N ASP A 206 -32.44 -27.06 7.02
CA ASP A 206 -32.10 -28.35 6.40
C ASP A 206 -31.37 -29.29 7.39
N ILE A 207 -30.68 -28.72 8.38
CA ILE A 207 -30.01 -29.46 9.47
C ILE A 207 -30.42 -28.89 10.84
N THR A 208 -30.39 -29.74 11.87
CA THR A 208 -30.73 -29.33 13.23
C THR A 208 -29.61 -28.48 13.86
N ARG A 209 -29.95 -27.70 14.89
CA ARG A 209 -28.95 -26.96 15.68
C ARG A 209 -27.88 -27.88 16.26
N GLU A 210 -28.27 -29.06 16.74
CA GLU A 210 -27.34 -30.05 17.29
C GLU A 210 -26.33 -30.51 16.22
N THR A 211 -26.80 -30.89 15.03
CA THR A 211 -25.92 -31.26 13.91
C THR A 211 -25.02 -30.11 13.48
N TYR A 212 -25.53 -28.88 13.46
CA TYR A 212 -24.73 -27.71 13.12
C TYR A 212 -23.62 -27.45 14.15
N VAL A 213 -23.97 -27.48 15.44
CA VAL A 213 -23.01 -27.29 16.54
C VAL A 213 -21.91 -28.35 16.53
N ASP A 214 -22.27 -29.62 16.29
CA ASP A 214 -21.31 -30.72 16.19
C ASP A 214 -20.28 -30.47 15.06
N ARG A 215 -20.73 -29.97 13.90
CA ARG A 215 -19.85 -29.61 12.77
C ARG A 215 -18.95 -28.40 13.05
N VAL A 216 -19.40 -27.45 13.87
CA VAL A 216 -18.62 -26.27 14.25
C VAL A 216 -17.57 -26.60 15.31
N ALA A 217 -17.87 -27.58 16.18
CA ALA A 217 -17.02 -27.99 17.30
C ALA A 217 -16.01 -29.10 16.94
N GLY A 218 -16.26 -29.87 15.87
CA GLY A 218 -15.38 -30.94 15.36
C GLY A 218 -14.19 -30.45 14.56
#